data_AF-A0A7K3WLD1-F1
#
_entry.id   AF-A0A7K3WLD1-F1
#
_cell.length_a   1.000
_cell.length_b   1.000
_cell.length_c   1.000
_cell.angle_alpha   90.00
_cell.angle_beta   90.00
_cell.angle_gamma   90.00
#
_symmetry.space_group_name_H-M   'P 1'
#
loop_
_entity.id
_entity.type
_entity.pdbx_description
1 polymer ?
#
loop_
_entity_poly.entity_id
_entity_poly.type
_entity_poly.pdbx_seq_one_letter_code
_entity_poly.pdbx_strand_id
1 'polypeptide(L)'
;MKVNIKEAIDLYYETTNKKTPNYDFELVIDIQEFFKAKSYINVSTLAERIGMNASLLRQYLKGLKFPSMAQVGRIESTIRQIGDELSRTELQAS
;
A
#
# COMPACT_ATOMS: atom_id res chain seq x y z
N MET A 1 3.59 15.21 5.16
CA MET A 1 3.64 14.03 6.05
C MET A 1 5.07 13.55 6.28
N LYS A 2 5.86 13.19 5.23
CA LYS A 2 7.29 12.85 5.40
C LYS A 2 8.16 14.00 5.95
N VAL A 3 7.89 15.24 5.51
CA VAL A 3 8.63 16.45 5.95
C VAL A 3 8.46 16.69 7.45
N ASN A 4 7.23 16.62 7.98
CA ASN A 4 6.94 16.85 9.39
C ASN A 4 7.57 15.80 10.33
N ILE A 5 7.68 14.54 9.89
CA ILE A 5 8.31 13.46 10.68
C ILE A 5 9.82 13.71 10.79
N LYS A 6 10.45 14.09 9.67
CA LYS A 6 11.87 14.43 9.64
C LYS A 6 12.18 15.61 10.56
N GLU A 7 11.43 16.70 10.44
CA GLU A 7 11.59 17.90 11.26
C GLU A 7 11.44 17.62 12.76
N ALA A 8 10.47 16.78 13.15
CA ALA A 8 10.26 16.40 14.55
C ALA A 8 11.43 15.58 15.12
N ILE A 9 12.04 14.72 14.31
CA ILE A 9 13.18 13.89 14.71
C ILE A 9 14.46 14.74 14.77
N ASP A 10 14.68 15.61 13.78
CA ASP A 10 15.79 16.56 13.77
C ASP A 10 15.75 17.43 15.05
N LEU A 11 14.57 17.97 15.41
CA LEU A 11 14.36 18.75 16.63
C LEU A 11 14.65 17.96 17.93
N TYR A 12 14.28 16.67 17.99
CA TYR A 12 14.58 15.81 19.15
C TYR A 12 16.10 15.60 19.34
N TYR A 13 16.84 15.38 18.26
CA TYR A 13 18.29 15.18 18.34
C TYR A 13 19.04 16.49 18.65
N GLU A 14 18.57 17.62 18.12
CA GLU A 14 19.06 18.95 18.49
C GLU A 14 18.88 19.24 19.99
N THR A 15 17.67 19.04 20.53
CA THR A 15 17.38 19.31 21.95
C THR A 15 18.11 18.39 22.93
N THR A 16 18.49 17.19 22.49
CA THR A 16 19.24 16.22 23.31
C THR A 16 20.76 16.30 23.13
N ASN A 17 21.25 17.24 22.31
CA ASN A 17 22.66 17.44 21.97
C ASN A 17 23.34 16.16 21.43
N LYS A 18 22.56 15.33 20.73
CA LYS A 18 22.99 14.06 20.11
C LYS A 18 23.08 14.23 18.61
N LYS A 19 24.01 13.53 17.96
CA LYS A 19 24.06 13.51 16.49
C LYS A 19 22.83 12.79 15.92
N THR A 20 22.15 13.46 15.00
CA THR A 20 21.10 12.86 14.18
C THR A 20 21.68 11.75 13.31
N PRO A 21 21.22 10.49 13.44
CA PRO A 21 21.65 9.42 12.55
C PRO A 21 21.07 9.62 11.14
N ASN A 22 21.68 9.02 10.12
CA ASN A 22 21.12 9.02 8.79
C ASN A 22 19.96 8.01 8.73
N TYR A 23 18.76 8.44 8.37
CA TYR A 23 17.56 7.60 8.32
C TYR A 23 16.80 7.78 7.01
N ASP A 24 16.32 6.66 6.47
CA ASP A 24 15.40 6.63 5.34
C ASP A 24 14.02 6.18 5.82
N PHE A 25 13.01 7.03 5.57
CA PHE A 25 11.63 6.72 5.93
C PHE A 25 10.88 6.12 4.74
N GLU A 26 10.52 4.85 4.88
CA GLU A 26 9.54 4.20 4.01
C GLU A 26 8.16 4.26 4.67
N LEU A 27 7.19 4.84 3.94
CA LEU A 27 5.81 4.81 4.37
C LEU A 27 5.21 3.51 3.84
N VAL A 28 5.10 2.52 4.72
CA VAL A 28 4.43 1.26 4.41
C VAL A 28 2.99 1.38 4.89
N ILE A 29 2.06 1.36 3.94
CA ILE A 29 0.63 1.25 4.23
C ILE A 29 0.25 -0.23 4.28
N ASP A 30 -0.62 -0.61 5.21
CA ASP A 30 -1.12 -1.97 5.24
C ASP A 30 -2.24 -2.18 4.19
N ILE A 31 -2.61 -3.44 3.98
CA ILE A 31 -3.65 -3.81 3.01
C ILE A 31 -5.01 -3.18 3.39
N GLN A 32 -5.34 -3.06 4.67
CA GLN A 32 -6.63 -2.50 5.08
C GLN A 32 -6.70 -1.01 4.73
N GLU A 33 -5.64 -0.26 5.04
CA GLU A 33 -5.51 1.15 4.71
C GLU A 33 -5.53 1.38 3.19
N PHE A 34 -4.79 0.57 2.43
CA PHE A 34 -4.77 0.65 0.97
C PHE A 34 -6.18 0.52 0.39
N PHE A 35 -6.93 -0.52 0.75
CA PHE A 35 -8.26 -0.74 0.19
C PHE A 35 -9.31 0.22 0.73
N LYS A 36 -9.14 0.76 1.94
CA LYS A 36 -9.99 1.85 2.45
C LYS A 36 -9.84 3.10 1.58
N ALA A 37 -8.62 3.45 1.18
CA ALA A 37 -8.36 4.58 0.29
C ALA A 37 -8.77 4.31 -1.17
N LYS A 38 -9.03 3.05 -1.53
CA LYS A 38 -9.29 2.57 -2.89
C LYS A 38 -10.60 1.79 -2.98
N SER A 39 -11.64 2.30 -2.33
CA SER A 39 -12.97 1.69 -2.28
C SER A 39 -13.64 1.48 -3.65
N TYR A 40 -13.13 2.13 -4.71
CA TYR A 40 -13.58 1.95 -6.09
C TYR A 40 -13.07 0.66 -6.76
N ILE A 41 -12.12 -0.06 -6.14
CA ILE A 41 -11.63 -1.34 -6.67
C ILE A 41 -12.64 -2.45 -6.36
N ASN A 42 -13.11 -3.15 -7.40
CA ASN A 42 -13.92 -4.34 -7.22
C ASN A 42 -13.06 -5.49 -6.66
N VAL A 43 -13.33 -5.85 -5.41
CA VAL A 43 -12.56 -6.87 -4.67
C VAL A 43 -12.68 -8.26 -5.30
N SER A 44 -13.84 -8.61 -5.87
CA SER A 44 -14.03 -9.92 -6.49
C SER A 44 -13.20 -10.04 -7.77
N THR A 45 -13.28 -9.06 -8.66
CA THR A 45 -12.49 -9.05 -9.91
C THR A 45 -10.99 -8.98 -9.61
N LEU A 46 -10.58 -8.21 -8.60
CA LEU A 46 -9.17 -8.17 -8.19
C LEU A 46 -8.70 -9.52 -7.65
N ALA A 47 -9.51 -10.20 -6.83
CA ALA A 47 -9.16 -11.52 -6.30
C ALA A 47 -8.94 -12.54 -7.43
N GLU A 48 -9.79 -12.52 -8.45
CA GLU A 48 -9.62 -13.32 -9.67
C GLU A 48 -8.30 -12.99 -10.38
N ARG A 49 -8.00 -11.69 -10.57
CA ARG A 49 -6.75 -11.22 -11.19
C ARG A 49 -5.51 -11.69 -10.43
N ILE A 50 -5.55 -11.68 -9.10
CA ILE A 50 -4.45 -12.14 -8.23
C ILE A 50 -4.32 -13.67 -8.27
N GLY A 51 -5.39 -14.40 -8.61
CA GLY A 51 -5.51 -15.84 -8.40
C GLY A 51 -5.65 -16.19 -6.91
N MET A 52 -6.47 -15.41 -6.20
CA MET A 52 -6.77 -15.57 -4.77
C MET A 52 -8.27 -15.81 -4.56
N ASN A 53 -8.61 -16.57 -3.51
CA ASN A 53 -10.01 -16.69 -3.09
C ASN A 53 -10.57 -15.32 -2.66
N ALA A 54 -11.68 -14.89 -3.26
CA ALA A 54 -12.29 -13.58 -2.97
C ALA A 54 -12.77 -13.43 -1.52
N SER A 55 -13.19 -14.52 -0.86
CA SER A 55 -13.53 -14.50 0.57
C SER A 55 -12.30 -14.24 1.42
N LEU A 56 -11.17 -14.87 1.09
CA LEU A 56 -9.90 -14.66 1.77
C LEU A 56 -9.41 -13.21 1.63
N LEU A 57 -9.48 -12.63 0.42
CA LEU A 57 -9.12 -11.23 0.23
C LEU A 57 -10.02 -10.31 1.05
N ARG A 58 -11.35 -10.53 1.06
CA ARG A 58 -12.29 -9.77 1.91
C ARG A 58 -11.99 -9.91 3.41
N GLN A 59 -11.52 -11.07 3.87
CA GLN A 59 -11.09 -11.26 5.25
C GLN A 59 -9.87 -10.39 5.58
N TYR A 60 -8.93 -10.23 4.65
CA TYR A 60 -7.81 -9.30 4.81
C TYR A 60 -8.28 -7.84 4.89
N LEU A 61 -9.21 -7.43 4.01
CA LEU A 61 -9.71 -6.04 4.01
C LEU A 61 -10.44 -5.66 5.28
N LYS A 62 -11.08 -6.63 5.93
CA LYS A 62 -11.80 -6.46 7.21
C LYS A 62 -10.90 -6.63 8.43
N GLY A 63 -9.62 -6.96 8.24
CA GLY A 63 -8.70 -7.27 9.34
C GLY A 63 -9.03 -8.56 10.11
N LEU A 64 -9.83 -9.45 9.51
CA LEU A 64 -10.21 -10.74 10.11
C LEU A 64 -9.13 -11.81 9.94
N LYS A 65 -8.26 -11.64 8.95
CA LYS A 65 -7.06 -12.44 8.75
C LYS A 65 -5.90 -11.54 8.34
N PHE A 66 -4.68 -12.00 8.60
CA PHE A 66 -3.46 -11.33 8.18
C PHE A 66 -2.79 -12.13 7.06
N PRO A 67 -2.49 -11.52 5.92
CA PRO A 67 -1.78 -12.19 4.83
C PRO A 67 -0.32 -12.43 5.19
N SER A 68 0.27 -13.50 4.65
CA SER A 68 1.72 -13.68 4.71
C SER A 68 2.43 -12.68 3.79
N MET A 69 3.74 -12.47 4.00
CA MET A 69 4.53 -11.59 3.12
C MET A 69 4.47 -12.00 1.65
N ALA A 70 4.43 -13.32 1.38
CA ALA A 70 4.25 -13.83 0.01
C ALA A 70 2.90 -13.40 -0.59
N GLN A 71 1.83 -13.39 0.20
CA GLN A 71 0.52 -12.93 -0.26
C GLN A 71 0.46 -11.42 -0.44
N VAL A 72 1.10 -10.65 0.44
CA VAL A 72 1.27 -9.19 0.27
C VAL A 72 1.97 -8.91 -1.06
N GLY A 73 3.09 -9.57 -1.35
CA GLY A 73 3.81 -9.41 -2.62
C GLY A 73 2.99 -9.78 -3.85
N ARG A 74 2.15 -10.82 -3.79
CA ARG A 74 1.21 -11.17 -4.87
C ARG A 74 0.14 -10.09 -5.09
N ILE A 75 -0.44 -9.56 -4.02
CA ILE A 75 -1.43 -8.47 -4.08
C ILE A 75 -0.76 -7.24 -4.70
N GLU A 76 0.41 -6.85 -4.20
CA GLU A 76 1.14 -5.67 -4.62
C GLU A 76 1.57 -5.74 -6.10
N SER A 77 2.18 -6.85 -6.52
CA SER A 77 2.59 -7.05 -7.92
C SER A 77 1.42 -6.97 -8.89
N THR A 78 0.28 -7.58 -8.53
CA THR A 78 -0.94 -7.53 -9.36
C THR A 78 -1.50 -6.11 -9.46
N ILE A 79 -1.52 -5.35 -8.35
CA ILE A 79 -1.95 -3.95 -8.35
C ILE A 79 -1.03 -3.09 -9.22
N ARG A 80 0.29 -3.28 -9.11
CA ARG A 80 1.28 -2.56 -9.94
C ARG A 80 1.07 -2.86 -11.43
N GLN A 81 0.82 -4.12 -11.79
CA GLN A 81 0.51 -4.51 -13.16
C GLN A 81 -0.77 -3.83 -13.68
N ILE A 82 -1.86 -3.86 -12.90
CA ILE A 82 -3.11 -3.18 -13.28
C ILE A 82 -2.86 -1.68 -13.48
N GLY A 83 -2.09 -1.06 -12.58
CA GLY A 83 -1.73 0.36 -12.70
C GLY A 83 -0.98 0.68 -14.00
N ASP A 84 0.01 -0.14 -14.37
CA ASP A 84 0.77 0.03 -15.61
C ASP A 84 -0.15 -0.13 -16.84
N GLU A 85 -1.02 -1.14 -16.86
CA GLU A 85 -1.99 -1.34 -17.94
C GLU A 85 -2.94 -0.15 -18.10
N LEU A 86 -3.52 0.33 -16.99
CA LEU A 86 -4.40 1.50 -16.99
C LEU A 86 -3.65 2.76 -17.49
N SER A 87 -2.39 2.93 -17.09
CA SER A 87 -1.58 4.09 -17.50
C SER A 87 -1.26 4.13 -19.01
N ARG A 88 -1.28 2.96 -19.67
CA ARG A 88 -1.01 2.81 -21.11
C ARG A 88 -2.27 2.79 -21.97
N THR A 89 -3.45 2.89 -21.35
CA THR A 89 -4.73 2.79 -22.06
C THR A 89 -5.13 4.16 -22.62
N GLU A 90 -5.43 4.21 -23.92
CA GLU A 90 -6.06 5.35 -24.58
C GLU A 90 -7.54 5.05 -24.83
N LEU A 91 -8.40 6.04 -24.64
CA LEU A 91 -9.85 5.91 -24.80
C LEU A 91 -10.30 6.59 -26.09
N GLN A 92 -11.13 5.92 -26.87
CA GLN A 92 -11.80 6.48 -28.04
C GLN A 92 -13.32 6.41 -27.83
N ALA A 93 -14.04 7.48 -28.17
CA ALA A 93 -15.49 7.46 -28.19
C ALA A 93 -15.98 6.55 -29.32
N SER A 94 -16.89 5.64 -28.99
CA SER A 94 -17.60 4.76 -29.93
C SER A 94 -18.68 5.49 -30.70
#